data_AF-A0A0J6JHA9-F1
#
_entry.id   AF-A0A0J6JHA9-F1
#
_cell.length_a   1.000
_cell.length_b   1.000
_cell.length_c   1.000
_cell.angle_alpha   90.00
_cell.angle_beta   90.00
_cell.angle_gamma   90.00
#
_symmetry.space_group_name_H-M   'P 1'
#
loop_
_entity.id
_entity.type
_entity.pdbx_description
1 polymer ?
#
loop_
_entity_poly.entity_id
_entity_poly.type
_entity_poly.pdbx_seq_one_letter_code
_entity_poly.pdbx_strand_id
1 'polypeptide(L)'
;MRFHQLIAVGCLSFFSLASHAEILTGLYQVREPVTSQSPDERAQATQKALETLVLRLTGDAKAVQNPALEPIRKDPQQIISQYGYDAGPPESLQVDFDPVSTDRALRQAGLSLWGSNRPALLGWWLNDSVDGSSLVGDGQSVAEPLRRAAQHRGLPLRLPLADLSEQLVGTAENLEGSNPAPLKEASERYGADALLAVHAHEDSGQWQAKWRLWIGDQQEQGSATGADQAALADDVMLQVSQRLAPRYAVKPGVSTDQLLEVQGMTLERYAQLSRLLEPFGGQLVSVDGNRIVYQVNGSAEQLRSQLALAQMHEVPADQASATPQAAQLRFSW
;
A
#
# COMPACT_ATOMS: atom_id res chain seq x y z
N MET A 1 -30.08 -40.84 -23.16
CA MET A 1 -29.75 -39.41 -23.34
C MET A 1 -30.10 -38.56 -22.11
N ARG A 2 -29.58 -38.88 -20.90
CA ARG A 2 -29.81 -38.07 -19.67
C ARG A 2 -28.66 -38.18 -18.66
N PHE A 3 -27.42 -38.40 -19.10
CA PHE A 3 -26.27 -38.50 -18.19
C PHE A 3 -25.12 -37.51 -18.51
N HIS A 4 -25.19 -36.81 -19.64
CA HIS A 4 -24.17 -35.82 -20.03
C HIS A 4 -24.52 -34.39 -19.61
N GLN A 5 -25.74 -34.12 -19.14
CA GLN A 5 -26.16 -32.77 -18.69
C GLN A 5 -25.82 -32.49 -17.22
N LEU A 6 -25.42 -33.48 -16.43
CA LEU A 6 -25.04 -33.30 -15.03
C LEU A 6 -23.55 -33.02 -14.82
N ILE A 7 -22.70 -33.18 -15.84
CA ILE A 7 -21.26 -32.92 -15.74
C ILE A 7 -20.92 -31.45 -16.07
N ALA A 8 -21.80 -30.73 -16.79
CA ALA A 8 -21.56 -29.34 -17.17
C ALA A 8 -21.88 -28.31 -16.06
N VAL A 9 -22.52 -28.72 -14.95
CA VAL A 9 -22.87 -27.81 -13.84
C VAL A 9 -21.86 -27.90 -12.68
N GLY A 10 -21.00 -28.92 -12.64
CA GLY A 10 -20.05 -29.14 -11.54
C GLY A 10 -18.73 -28.37 -11.64
N CYS A 11 -18.40 -27.76 -12.79
CA CYS A 11 -17.10 -27.13 -13.01
C CYS A 11 -17.10 -25.59 -12.88
N LEU A 12 -18.24 -24.97 -12.55
CA LEU A 12 -18.35 -23.50 -12.42
C LEU A 12 -18.25 -23.00 -10.97
N SER A 13 -17.98 -23.87 -10.00
CA SER A 13 -18.01 -23.52 -8.57
C SER A 13 -16.64 -23.41 -7.89
N PHE A 14 -15.53 -23.45 -8.64
CA PHE A 14 -14.17 -23.47 -8.05
C PHE A 14 -13.29 -22.25 -8.34
N PHE A 15 -13.84 -21.16 -8.88
CA PHE A 15 -13.16 -19.86 -8.86
C PHE A 15 -13.65 -19.03 -7.68
N SER A 16 -13.47 -19.55 -6.46
CA SER A 16 -13.34 -18.68 -5.30
C SER A 16 -11.96 -18.03 -5.43
N LEU A 17 -11.90 -16.85 -6.05
CA LEU A 17 -10.74 -15.98 -5.90
C LEU A 17 -10.63 -15.70 -4.40
N ALA A 18 -9.73 -16.41 -3.72
CA ALA A 18 -9.29 -16.01 -2.41
C ALA A 18 -8.62 -14.65 -2.61
N SER A 19 -9.37 -13.57 -2.37
CA SER A 19 -8.84 -12.21 -2.29
C SER A 19 -8.02 -12.15 -1.00
N HIS A 20 -6.81 -12.69 -1.07
CA HIS A 20 -5.82 -12.40 -0.06
C HIS A 20 -5.53 -10.91 -0.15
N ALA A 21 -5.83 -10.17 0.91
CA ALA A 21 -5.24 -8.86 1.12
C ALA A 21 -3.72 -9.06 0.97
N GLU A 22 -3.13 -8.44 -0.05
CA GLU A 22 -1.72 -8.60 -0.36
C GLU A 22 -0.92 -7.89 0.73
N ILE A 23 -0.52 -8.64 1.75
CA ILE A 23 0.36 -8.13 2.79
C ILE A 23 1.68 -7.84 2.11
N LEU A 24 2.11 -6.57 2.10
CA LEU A 24 3.39 -6.19 1.52
C LEU A 24 4.52 -6.96 2.24
N THR A 25 5.09 -7.94 1.54
CA THR A 25 6.25 -8.69 2.03
C THR A 25 7.50 -7.82 1.94
N GLY A 26 8.32 -7.80 2.99
CA GLY A 26 9.56 -7.01 3.00
C GLY A 26 9.36 -5.52 3.31
N LEU A 27 8.30 -5.13 4.03
CA LEU A 27 8.09 -3.73 4.46
C LEU A 27 9.32 -3.16 5.19
N TYR A 28 9.99 -3.96 6.01
CA TYR A 28 11.19 -3.61 6.78
C TYR A 28 12.50 -3.97 6.07
N GLN A 29 12.44 -4.34 4.80
CA GLN A 29 13.60 -4.64 3.96
C GLN A 29 13.78 -3.50 2.97
N VAL A 30 14.89 -2.77 3.08
CA VAL A 30 15.18 -1.61 2.25
C VAL A 30 16.39 -1.91 1.37
N ARG A 31 16.31 -1.50 0.11
CA ARG A 31 17.41 -1.64 -0.86
C ARG A 31 17.83 -0.25 -1.30
N GLU A 32 19.11 0.05 -1.13
CA GLU A 32 19.73 1.30 -1.55
C GLU A 32 20.79 1.01 -2.61
N PRO A 33 20.75 1.68 -3.77
CA PRO A 33 21.80 1.55 -4.78
C PRO A 33 23.17 1.92 -4.20
N VAL A 34 24.19 1.13 -4.54
CA VAL A 34 25.58 1.37 -4.12
C VAL A 34 26.51 1.33 -5.33
N THR A 35 27.60 2.08 -5.22
CA THR A 35 28.67 2.12 -6.22
C THR A 35 29.86 1.22 -5.87
N SER A 36 29.94 0.78 -4.61
CA SER A 36 30.96 -0.14 -4.11
C SER A 36 30.51 -0.83 -2.82
N GLN A 37 31.27 -1.84 -2.37
CA GLN A 37 31.04 -2.50 -1.09
C GLN A 37 31.94 -1.97 0.05
N SER A 38 32.54 -0.78 -0.15
CA SER A 38 33.43 -0.16 0.85
C SER A 38 32.70 0.14 2.16
N PRO A 39 33.40 0.19 3.31
CA PRO A 39 32.77 0.52 4.58
C PRO A 39 32.07 1.88 4.58
N ASP A 40 32.64 2.89 3.92
CA ASP A 40 32.07 4.24 3.85
C ASP A 40 30.79 4.27 2.99
N GLU A 41 30.80 3.62 1.83
CA GLU A 41 29.60 3.48 0.98
C GLU A 41 28.49 2.73 1.72
N ARG A 42 28.85 1.65 2.43
CA ARG A 42 27.89 0.90 3.25
C ARG A 42 27.29 1.76 4.36
N ALA A 43 28.10 2.56 5.05
CA ALA A 43 27.61 3.45 6.10
C ALA A 43 26.63 4.49 5.55
N GLN A 44 26.95 5.09 4.40
CA GLN A 44 26.07 6.04 3.73
C GLN A 44 24.76 5.39 3.25
N ALA A 45 24.85 4.22 2.62
CA ALA A 45 23.68 3.47 2.17
C ALA A 45 22.81 3.00 3.35
N THR A 46 23.42 2.64 4.49
CA THR A 46 22.67 2.30 5.71
C THR A 46 21.89 3.49 6.25
N GLN A 47 22.48 4.69 6.22
CA GLN A 47 21.77 5.92 6.60
C GLN A 47 20.60 6.20 5.66
N LYS A 48 20.81 6.14 4.34
CA LYS A 48 19.73 6.28 3.35
C LYS A 48 18.63 5.24 3.57
N ALA A 49 19.00 3.99 3.82
CA ALA A 49 18.04 2.92 4.08
C ALA A 49 17.17 3.22 5.31
N LEU A 50 17.75 3.80 6.36
CA LEU A 50 17.00 4.25 7.54
C LEU A 50 16.03 5.39 7.19
N GLU A 51 16.47 6.39 6.43
CA GLU A 51 15.62 7.48 5.98
C GLU A 51 14.45 6.97 5.13
N THR A 52 14.73 6.08 4.18
CA THR A 52 13.75 5.38 3.36
C THR A 52 12.77 4.57 4.21
N LEU A 53 13.25 3.84 5.23
CA LEU A 53 12.40 3.08 6.14
C LEU A 53 11.46 4.01 6.91
N VAL A 54 11.97 5.11 7.48
CA VAL A 54 11.16 6.08 8.21
C VAL A 54 10.09 6.68 7.29
N LEU A 55 10.46 7.10 6.08
CA LEU A 55 9.50 7.59 5.08
C LEU A 55 8.46 6.54 4.75
N ARG A 56 8.87 5.29 4.53
CA ARG A 56 7.98 4.19 4.18
C ARG A 56 6.97 3.92 5.28
N LEU A 57 7.41 3.88 6.54
CA LEU A 57 6.58 3.54 7.69
C LEU A 57 5.74 4.71 8.20
N THR A 58 6.03 5.95 7.83
CA THR A 58 5.29 7.13 8.32
C THR A 58 4.51 7.85 7.22
N GLY A 59 5.03 7.80 5.98
CA GLY A 59 4.62 8.62 4.86
C GLY A 59 4.80 10.13 5.07
N ASP A 60 5.58 10.55 6.07
CA ASP A 60 5.85 11.95 6.37
C ASP A 60 7.33 12.29 6.14
N ALA A 61 7.60 13.16 5.17
CA ALA A 61 8.94 13.65 4.88
C ALA A 61 9.63 14.31 6.09
N LYS A 62 8.85 14.91 6.99
CA LYS A 62 9.37 15.57 8.19
C LYS A 62 9.78 14.58 9.27
N ALA A 63 9.27 13.34 9.24
CA ALA A 63 9.56 12.33 10.25
C ALA A 63 11.05 11.96 10.28
N VAL A 64 11.71 11.95 9.13
CA VAL A 64 13.16 11.67 8.99
C VAL A 64 13.99 12.64 9.85
N GLN A 65 13.55 13.89 9.95
CA GLN A 65 14.23 14.96 10.68
C GLN A 65 13.80 15.06 12.15
N ASN A 66 12.93 14.17 12.63
CA ASN A 66 12.46 14.21 14.02
C ASN A 66 13.67 14.09 14.98
N PRO A 67 13.87 15.06 15.91
CA PRO A 67 14.97 15.01 16.88
C PRO A 67 14.96 13.75 17.76
N ALA A 68 13.80 13.17 18.03
CA ALA A 68 13.69 11.94 18.83
C ALA A 68 14.28 10.69 18.13
N LEU A 69 14.51 10.74 16.81
CA LEU A 69 15.21 9.67 16.08
C LEU A 69 16.73 9.83 16.04
N GLU A 70 17.29 10.87 16.69
CA GLU A 70 18.73 11.13 16.70
C GLU A 70 19.58 9.97 17.23
N PRO A 71 19.19 9.26 18.31
CA PRO A 71 19.92 8.08 18.78
C PRO A 71 20.03 6.98 17.72
N ILE A 72 18.97 6.78 16.94
CA ILE A 72 18.88 5.75 15.90
C ILE A 72 19.65 6.16 14.65
N ARG A 73 19.60 7.45 14.28
CA ARG A 73 20.45 7.96 13.20
C ARG A 73 21.93 7.85 13.54
N LYS A 74 22.33 8.07 14.80
CA LYS A 74 23.72 7.91 15.23
C LYS A 74 24.18 6.45 15.21
N ASP A 75 23.31 5.53 15.63
CA ASP A 75 23.62 4.11 15.67
C ASP A 75 22.45 3.27 15.12
N PRO A 76 22.34 3.14 13.78
CA PRO A 76 21.27 2.36 13.16
C PRO A 76 21.35 0.86 13.48
N GLN A 77 22.52 0.35 13.92
CA GLN A 77 22.73 -1.08 14.18
C GLN A 77 21.77 -1.63 15.23
N GLN A 78 21.28 -0.79 16.14
CA GLN A 78 20.35 -1.19 17.19
C GLN A 78 18.98 -1.70 16.68
N ILE A 79 18.62 -1.37 15.43
CA ILE A 79 17.37 -1.80 14.79
C ILE A 79 17.60 -2.61 13.51
N ILE A 80 18.86 -2.90 13.16
CA ILE A 80 19.21 -3.72 11.98
C ILE A 80 19.36 -5.17 12.43
N SER A 81 18.69 -6.07 11.71
CA SER A 81 18.84 -7.51 11.92
C SER A 81 19.96 -8.09 11.06
N GLN A 82 20.04 -7.68 9.78
CA GLN A 82 21.11 -8.10 8.87
C GLN A 82 21.24 -7.14 7.68
N TYR A 83 22.34 -7.26 6.94
CA TYR A 83 22.51 -6.63 5.63
C TYR A 83 23.09 -7.62 4.61
N GLY A 84 22.82 -7.39 3.34
CA GLY A 84 23.32 -8.17 2.21
C GLY A 84 23.51 -7.31 0.97
N TYR A 85 24.18 -7.86 -0.04
CA TYR A 85 24.37 -7.18 -1.33
C TYR A 85 23.61 -7.95 -2.41
N ASP A 86 22.90 -7.21 -3.26
CA ASP A 86 22.26 -7.72 -4.47
C ASP A 86 23.05 -7.22 -5.69
N ALA A 87 23.49 -8.16 -6.53
CA ALA A 87 24.33 -7.92 -7.70
C ALA A 87 23.55 -7.51 -8.95
N GLY A 88 22.21 -7.40 -8.88
CA GLY A 88 21.39 -6.93 -10.00
C GLY A 88 21.81 -5.53 -10.49
N PRO A 89 21.39 -5.07 -11.68
CA PRO A 89 21.65 -3.70 -12.11
C PRO A 89 20.58 -2.73 -11.54
N PRO A 90 20.95 -1.70 -10.75
CA PRO A 90 22.26 -1.43 -10.15
C PRO A 90 22.50 -2.27 -8.89
N GLU A 91 23.77 -2.48 -8.55
CA GLU A 91 24.15 -3.16 -7.32
C GLU A 91 23.52 -2.42 -6.14
N SER A 92 22.97 -3.15 -5.17
CA SER A 92 22.29 -2.53 -4.03
C SER A 92 22.66 -3.18 -2.70
N LEU A 93 22.75 -2.34 -1.66
CA LEU A 93 22.79 -2.77 -0.28
C LEU A 93 21.36 -3.02 0.19
N GLN A 94 21.07 -4.26 0.56
CA GLN A 94 19.85 -4.61 1.27
C GLN A 94 20.10 -4.51 2.78
N VAL A 95 19.24 -3.79 3.48
CA VAL A 95 19.21 -3.70 4.94
C VAL A 95 17.87 -4.23 5.44
N ASP A 96 17.94 -5.24 6.31
CA ASP A 96 16.77 -5.84 6.93
C ASP A 96 16.66 -5.30 8.37
N PHE A 97 15.62 -4.52 8.62
CA PHE A 97 15.36 -3.94 9.93
C PHE A 97 14.51 -4.90 10.78
N ASP A 98 14.80 -4.97 12.08
CA ASP A 98 13.99 -5.73 13.03
C ASP A 98 12.66 -4.96 13.26
N PRO A 99 11.49 -5.54 12.93
CA PRO A 99 10.22 -4.83 13.02
C PRO A 99 9.88 -4.35 14.43
N VAL A 100 10.19 -5.17 15.44
CA VAL A 100 9.78 -4.90 16.82
C VAL A 100 10.54 -3.70 17.41
N SER A 101 11.87 -3.68 17.25
CA SER A 101 12.71 -2.58 17.69
C SER A 101 12.47 -1.32 16.87
N THR A 102 12.28 -1.44 15.55
CA THR A 102 11.94 -0.32 14.65
C THR A 102 10.63 0.36 15.07
N ASP A 103 9.53 -0.41 15.18
CA ASP A 103 8.22 0.16 15.53
C ASP A 103 8.23 0.79 16.92
N ARG A 104 8.90 0.15 17.88
CA ARG A 104 9.06 0.71 19.24
C ARG A 104 9.76 2.06 19.18
N ALA A 105 10.88 2.14 18.47
CA ALA A 105 11.66 3.36 18.29
C ALA A 105 10.82 4.50 17.69
N LEU A 106 10.12 4.23 16.58
CA LEU A 106 9.33 5.24 15.89
C LEU A 106 8.13 5.71 16.73
N ARG A 107 7.46 4.78 17.44
CA ARG A 107 6.37 5.12 18.36
C ARG A 107 6.85 5.92 19.56
N GLN A 108 8.02 5.59 20.14
CA GLN A 108 8.64 6.37 21.21
C GLN A 108 9.02 7.78 20.75
N ALA A 109 9.36 7.95 19.47
CA ALA A 109 9.57 9.25 18.84
C ALA A 109 8.26 10.02 18.54
N GLY A 110 7.10 9.46 18.90
CA GLY A 110 5.79 10.08 18.71
C GLY A 110 5.29 10.05 17.27
N LEU A 111 5.88 9.22 16.41
CA LEU A 111 5.54 9.15 14.98
C LEU A 111 4.33 8.25 14.73
N SER A 112 3.43 8.70 13.84
CA SER A 112 2.33 7.87 13.34
C SER A 112 2.89 6.80 12.40
N LEU A 113 2.42 5.56 12.54
CA LEU A 113 2.90 4.44 11.74
C LEU A 113 1.83 3.92 10.80
N TRP A 114 2.21 3.77 9.54
CA TRP A 114 1.48 3.07 8.50
C TRP A 114 2.01 1.63 8.39
N GLY A 115 1.23 0.67 8.87
CA GLY A 115 1.60 -0.74 8.89
C GLY A 115 1.57 -1.44 7.52
N SER A 116 1.50 -2.76 7.54
CA SER A 116 1.53 -3.62 6.34
C SER A 116 0.22 -3.66 5.55
N ASN A 117 -0.91 -3.28 6.15
CA ASN A 117 -2.19 -3.19 5.44
C ASN A 117 -2.25 -1.88 4.64
N ARG A 118 -1.95 -1.99 3.35
CA ARG A 118 -1.79 -0.88 2.41
C ARG A 118 -2.70 -1.10 1.20
N PRO A 119 -3.27 -0.05 0.61
CA PRO A 119 -4.08 -0.19 -0.59
C PRO A 119 -3.21 -0.70 -1.74
N ALA A 120 -3.66 -1.75 -2.39
CA ALA A 120 -3.07 -2.22 -3.64
C ALA A 120 -3.36 -1.20 -4.75
N LEU A 121 -2.31 -0.72 -5.41
CA LEU A 121 -2.39 0.24 -6.52
C LEU A 121 -2.37 -0.52 -7.84
N LEU A 122 -3.26 -0.16 -8.77
CA LEU A 122 -3.10 -0.51 -10.19
C LEU A 122 -2.55 0.71 -10.94
N GLY A 123 -1.30 0.61 -11.40
CA GLY A 123 -0.59 1.67 -12.10
C GLY A 123 -0.78 1.60 -13.62
N TRP A 124 -1.66 2.46 -14.15
CA TRP A 124 -1.72 2.74 -15.58
C TRP A 124 -0.63 3.74 -15.93
N TRP A 125 0.47 3.25 -16.51
CA TRP A 125 1.66 4.06 -16.78
C TRP A 125 1.89 4.18 -18.29
N LEU A 126 1.65 5.37 -18.85
CA LEU A 126 1.83 5.68 -20.26
C LEU A 126 3.11 6.48 -20.45
N ASN A 127 4.03 5.98 -21.29
CA ASN A 127 5.25 6.69 -21.67
C ASN A 127 5.11 7.23 -23.09
N ASP A 128 5.29 8.53 -23.28
CA ASP A 128 5.47 9.13 -24.59
C ASP A 128 6.90 8.94 -25.09
N SER A 129 7.02 8.73 -26.40
CA SER A 129 8.28 8.62 -27.11
C SER A 129 8.14 9.25 -28.51
N VAL A 130 9.26 9.36 -29.22
CA VAL A 130 9.26 9.81 -30.62
C VAL A 130 8.42 8.92 -31.55
N ASP A 131 8.23 7.65 -31.18
CA ASP A 131 7.46 6.67 -31.96
C ASP A 131 5.98 6.62 -31.54
N GLY A 132 5.58 7.43 -30.55
CA GLY A 132 4.24 7.50 -29.99
C GLY A 132 4.17 7.10 -28.51
N SER A 133 2.96 7.01 -27.98
CA SER A 133 2.70 6.65 -26.58
C SER A 133 2.60 5.14 -26.40
N SER A 134 3.17 4.61 -25.32
CA SER A 134 3.16 3.17 -25.00
C SER A 134 2.77 2.92 -23.54
N LEU A 135 1.75 2.09 -23.34
CA LEU A 135 1.30 1.66 -22.02
C LEU A 135 2.25 0.57 -21.49
N VAL A 136 2.77 0.77 -20.28
CA VAL A 136 3.65 -0.19 -19.60
C VAL A 136 2.80 -1.37 -19.11
N GLY A 137 3.12 -2.56 -19.65
CA GLY A 137 2.53 -3.82 -19.22
C GLY A 137 3.39 -4.55 -18.18
N ASP A 138 2.76 -5.30 -17.28
CA ASP A 138 3.42 -6.01 -16.17
C ASP A 138 4.55 -6.94 -16.63
N GLY A 139 4.37 -7.65 -17.74
CA GLY A 139 5.36 -8.58 -18.30
C GLY A 139 6.52 -7.93 -19.05
N GLN A 140 6.58 -6.59 -19.15
CA GLN A 140 7.61 -5.88 -19.90
C GLN A 140 8.79 -5.51 -19.01
N SER A 141 10.01 -5.44 -19.58
CA SER A 141 11.21 -5.06 -18.82
C SER A 141 11.14 -3.62 -18.29
N VAL A 142 10.43 -2.73 -18.99
CA VAL A 142 10.20 -1.33 -18.58
C VAL A 142 9.33 -1.22 -17.31
N ALA A 143 8.68 -2.30 -16.87
CA ALA A 143 7.92 -2.33 -15.62
C ALA A 143 8.81 -2.47 -14.36
N GLU A 144 10.03 -3.01 -14.48
CA GLU A 144 10.92 -3.25 -13.33
C GLU A 144 11.28 -1.97 -12.54
N PRO A 145 11.63 -0.83 -13.18
CA PRO A 145 11.83 0.43 -12.46
C PRO A 145 10.61 0.87 -11.65
N LEU A 146 9.39 0.67 -12.17
CA LEU A 146 8.14 1.05 -11.51
C LEU A 146 7.88 0.18 -10.28
N ARG A 147 8.07 -1.14 -10.41
CA ARG A 147 7.96 -2.09 -9.29
C ARG A 147 8.98 -1.77 -8.20
N ARG A 148 10.24 -1.50 -8.58
CA ARG A 148 11.28 -1.11 -7.61
C ARG A 148 10.98 0.20 -6.92
N ALA A 149 10.51 1.21 -7.63
CA ALA A 149 10.07 2.48 -7.05
C ALA A 149 8.93 2.29 -6.04
N ALA A 150 7.91 1.52 -6.41
CA ALA A 150 6.80 1.21 -5.52
C ALA A 150 7.26 0.44 -4.27
N GLN A 151 8.11 -0.58 -4.44
CA GLN A 151 8.71 -1.32 -3.32
C GLN A 151 9.54 -0.40 -2.43
N HIS A 152 10.36 0.48 -3.02
CA HIS A 152 11.19 1.44 -2.31
C HIS A 152 10.33 2.36 -1.41
N ARG A 153 9.15 2.76 -1.88
CA ARG A 153 8.18 3.58 -1.14
C ARG A 153 7.16 2.79 -0.31
N GLY A 154 7.24 1.45 -0.32
CA GLY A 154 6.33 0.57 0.41
C GLY A 154 4.89 0.62 -0.09
N LEU A 155 4.70 0.66 -1.40
CA LEU A 155 3.40 0.62 -2.05
C LEU A 155 3.24 -0.72 -2.79
N PRO A 156 2.18 -1.51 -2.52
CA PRO A 156 1.86 -2.68 -3.34
C PRO A 156 1.39 -2.19 -4.71
N LEU A 157 2.20 -2.41 -5.75
CA LEU A 157 1.91 -1.98 -7.12
C LEU A 157 1.64 -3.21 -8.01
N ARG A 158 0.50 -3.17 -8.69
CA ARG A 158 0.15 -4.02 -9.82
C ARG A 158 0.16 -3.16 -11.09
N LEU A 159 0.43 -3.79 -12.22
CA LEU A 159 0.39 -3.16 -13.54
C LEU A 159 -0.60 -3.91 -14.44
N PRO A 160 -1.22 -3.22 -15.42
CA PRO A 160 -2.06 -3.88 -16.41
C PRO A 160 -1.23 -4.87 -17.24
N LEU A 161 -1.89 -5.80 -17.93
CA LEU A 161 -1.20 -6.69 -18.88
C LEU A 161 -0.75 -5.93 -20.14
N ALA A 162 -1.33 -4.74 -20.34
CA ALA A 162 -1.25 -3.93 -21.55
C ALA A 162 -1.68 -4.70 -22.80
N ASP A 163 -2.76 -5.48 -22.67
CA ASP A 163 -3.39 -6.18 -23.80
C ASP A 163 -4.13 -5.21 -24.74
N LEU A 164 -4.64 -5.69 -25.87
CA LEU A 164 -5.29 -4.84 -26.86
C LEU A 164 -6.48 -4.05 -26.28
N SER A 165 -7.25 -4.63 -25.35
CA SER A 165 -8.39 -3.94 -24.75
C SER A 165 -7.93 -2.81 -23.83
N GLU A 166 -6.84 -3.02 -23.09
CA GLU A 166 -6.24 -2.01 -22.23
C GLU A 166 -5.54 -0.91 -23.04
N GLN A 167 -4.88 -1.26 -24.14
CA GLN A 167 -4.26 -0.28 -25.04
C GLN A 167 -5.27 0.70 -25.65
N LEU A 168 -6.52 0.27 -25.85
CA LEU A 168 -7.58 1.16 -26.37
C LEU A 168 -8.02 2.23 -25.36
N VAL A 169 -7.92 1.94 -24.05
CA VAL A 169 -8.32 2.87 -22.99
C VAL A 169 -7.12 3.56 -22.31
N GLY A 170 -5.92 2.99 -22.41
CA GLY A 170 -4.67 3.53 -21.87
C GLY A 170 -4.11 4.69 -22.68
N THR A 171 -4.91 5.72 -22.96
CA THR A 171 -4.55 6.90 -23.75
C THR A 171 -4.25 8.11 -22.86
N ALA A 172 -3.47 9.07 -23.37
CA ALA A 172 -3.18 10.31 -22.64
C ALA A 172 -4.46 11.06 -22.22
N GLU A 173 -5.50 11.06 -23.07
CA GLU A 173 -6.80 11.65 -22.77
C GLU A 173 -7.46 11.03 -21.53
N ASN A 174 -7.45 9.69 -21.42
CA ASN A 174 -8.06 9.00 -20.29
C ASN A 174 -7.22 9.10 -19.02
N LEU A 175 -5.88 9.04 -19.13
CA LEU A 175 -4.98 9.12 -17.97
C LEU A 175 -4.91 10.54 -17.39
N GLU A 176 -4.99 11.58 -18.24
CA GLU A 176 -5.11 12.97 -17.80
C GLU A 176 -6.57 13.41 -17.56
N GLY A 177 -7.55 12.55 -17.86
CA GLY A 177 -8.98 12.80 -17.70
C GLY A 177 -9.44 12.70 -16.24
N SER A 178 -10.51 13.42 -15.86
CA SER A 178 -11.05 13.36 -14.49
C SER A 178 -12.02 12.20 -14.29
N ASN A 179 -12.52 11.62 -15.38
CA ASN A 179 -13.41 10.48 -15.36
C ASN A 179 -12.58 9.18 -15.32
N PRO A 180 -12.57 8.43 -14.21
CA PRO A 180 -11.82 7.19 -14.14
C PRO A 180 -12.52 6.03 -14.85
N ALA A 181 -13.79 6.17 -15.30
CA ALA A 181 -14.60 5.04 -15.74
C ALA A 181 -13.94 4.13 -16.80
N PRO A 182 -13.32 4.66 -17.88
CA PRO A 182 -12.69 3.80 -18.91
C PRO A 182 -11.56 2.94 -18.33
N LEU A 183 -10.74 3.52 -17.46
CA LEU A 183 -9.64 2.80 -16.81
C LEU A 183 -10.18 1.86 -15.74
N LYS A 184 -11.14 2.31 -14.93
CA LYS A 184 -11.74 1.54 -13.82
C LYS A 184 -12.40 0.26 -14.31
N GLU A 185 -13.16 0.31 -15.41
CA GLU A 185 -13.81 -0.87 -15.99
C GLU A 185 -12.79 -1.92 -16.43
N ALA A 186 -11.72 -1.50 -17.15
CA ALA A 186 -10.62 -2.39 -17.51
C ALA A 186 -9.83 -2.92 -16.29
N SER A 187 -9.92 -2.22 -15.15
CA SER A 187 -9.18 -2.51 -13.92
C SER A 187 -9.86 -3.53 -13.01
N GLU A 188 -11.15 -3.83 -13.20
CA GLU A 188 -11.94 -4.67 -12.28
C GLU A 188 -11.29 -6.04 -12.04
N ARG A 189 -10.66 -6.62 -13.07
CA ARG A 189 -10.01 -7.92 -13.02
C ARG A 189 -8.78 -7.99 -12.11
N TYR A 190 -8.22 -6.84 -11.71
CA TYR A 190 -7.01 -6.78 -10.90
C TYR A 190 -7.29 -6.69 -9.39
N GLY A 191 -8.53 -6.42 -8.97
CA GLY A 191 -8.87 -6.31 -7.54
C GLY A 191 -7.95 -5.33 -6.77
N ALA A 192 -7.66 -4.17 -7.37
CA ALA A 192 -6.88 -3.12 -6.74
C ALA A 192 -7.79 -2.18 -5.93
N ASP A 193 -7.27 -1.67 -4.82
CA ASP A 193 -7.98 -0.73 -3.94
C ASP A 193 -7.97 0.70 -4.47
N ALA A 194 -6.94 1.04 -5.27
CA ALA A 194 -6.78 2.34 -5.88
C ALA A 194 -6.23 2.27 -7.30
N LEU A 195 -6.64 3.25 -8.11
CA LEU A 195 -6.21 3.42 -9.49
C LEU A 195 -5.22 4.58 -9.57
N LEU A 196 -4.00 4.32 -10.08
CA LEU A 196 -2.98 5.33 -10.31
C LEU A 196 -2.77 5.47 -11.82
N ALA A 197 -3.14 6.61 -12.42
CA ALA A 197 -2.83 6.94 -13.80
C ALA A 197 -1.62 7.88 -13.85
N VAL A 198 -0.63 7.54 -14.67
CA VAL A 198 0.60 8.32 -14.86
C VAL A 198 0.87 8.49 -16.34
N HIS A 199 0.95 9.74 -16.78
CA HIS A 199 1.35 10.10 -18.12
C HIS A 199 2.74 10.74 -18.06
N ALA A 200 3.75 10.01 -18.55
CA ALA A 200 5.15 10.35 -18.48
C ALA A 200 5.72 10.65 -19.87
N HIS A 201 6.57 11.66 -19.97
CA HIS A 201 7.27 12.01 -21.20
C HIS A 201 8.63 12.62 -20.88
N GLU A 202 9.53 12.57 -21.85
CA GLU A 202 10.83 13.21 -21.77
C GLU A 202 10.78 14.57 -22.47
N ASP A 203 11.22 15.61 -21.77
CA ASP A 203 11.41 16.94 -22.33
C ASP A 203 12.82 17.43 -21.98
N SER A 204 13.59 17.81 -23.00
CA SER A 204 14.90 18.45 -22.83
C SER A 204 15.90 17.65 -21.95
N GLY A 205 15.85 16.32 -22.01
CA GLY A 205 16.72 15.42 -21.23
C GLY A 205 16.28 15.23 -19.77
N GLN A 206 15.06 15.65 -19.42
CA GLN A 206 14.44 15.42 -18.12
C GLN A 206 13.12 14.69 -18.30
N TRP A 207 12.90 13.67 -17.48
CA TRP A 207 11.62 12.97 -17.42
C TRP A 207 10.63 13.76 -16.58
N GLN A 208 9.40 13.90 -17.06
CA GLN A 208 8.32 14.55 -16.35
C GLN A 208 7.04 13.74 -16.46
N ALA A 209 6.22 13.77 -15.42
CA ALA A 209 4.92 13.10 -15.42
C ALA A 209 3.84 13.95 -14.77
N LYS A 210 2.62 13.77 -15.27
CA LYS A 210 1.40 14.08 -14.52
C LYS A 210 0.82 12.79 -14.00
N TRP A 211 0.31 12.81 -12.78
CA TRP A 211 -0.32 11.64 -12.18
C TRP A 211 -1.66 11.98 -11.53
N ARG A 212 -2.56 11.00 -11.51
CA ARG A 212 -3.86 11.03 -10.85
C ARG A 212 -4.08 9.74 -10.09
N LEU A 213 -4.66 9.86 -8.91
CA LEU A 213 -4.95 8.76 -8.02
C LEU A 213 -6.42 8.79 -7.64
N TRP A 214 -7.11 7.68 -7.81
CA TRP A 214 -8.48 7.48 -7.32
C TRP A 214 -8.50 6.40 -6.26
N ILE A 215 -9.06 6.71 -5.10
CA ILE A 215 -9.20 5.79 -3.97
C ILE A 215 -10.56 5.96 -3.29
N GLY A 216 -11.44 4.97 -3.45
CA GLY A 216 -12.86 5.15 -3.17
C GLY A 216 -13.43 6.34 -3.96
N ASP A 217 -14.03 7.30 -3.24
CA ASP A 217 -14.58 8.53 -3.82
C ASP A 217 -13.59 9.71 -3.86
N GLN A 218 -12.37 9.52 -3.34
CA GLN A 218 -11.35 10.57 -3.31
C GLN A 218 -10.50 10.55 -4.57
N GLN A 219 -10.13 11.74 -5.03
CA GLN A 219 -9.22 11.94 -6.14
C GLN A 219 -8.08 12.88 -5.72
N GLU A 220 -6.86 12.45 -6.01
CA GLU A 220 -5.63 13.21 -5.85
C GLU A 220 -4.93 13.36 -7.20
N GLN A 221 -4.10 14.39 -7.34
CA GLN A 221 -3.31 14.61 -8.54
C GLN A 221 -2.02 15.35 -8.23
N GLY A 222 -1.05 15.25 -9.15
CA GLY A 222 0.20 15.98 -9.05
C GLY A 222 1.07 15.86 -10.29
N SER A 223 2.29 16.35 -10.16
CA SER A 223 3.31 16.29 -11.19
C SER A 223 4.65 15.93 -10.56
N ALA A 224 5.44 15.14 -11.28
CA ALA A 224 6.74 14.65 -10.84
C ALA A 224 7.78 14.89 -11.92
N THR A 225 9.06 14.98 -11.52
CA THR A 225 10.18 15.04 -12.45
C THR A 225 11.30 14.10 -12.02
N GLY A 226 12.12 13.67 -12.96
CA GLY A 226 13.24 12.76 -12.72
C GLY A 226 14.32 12.92 -13.78
N ALA A 227 15.56 12.59 -13.41
CA ALA A 227 16.67 12.56 -14.36
C ALA A 227 16.55 11.39 -15.37
N ASP A 228 15.86 10.32 -14.96
CA ASP A 228 15.54 9.15 -15.76
C ASP A 228 14.17 8.58 -15.35
N GLN A 229 13.72 7.52 -16.02
CA GLN A 229 12.46 6.85 -15.72
C GLN A 229 12.39 6.29 -14.29
N ALA A 230 13.51 5.83 -13.74
CA ALA A 230 13.53 5.23 -12.40
C ALA A 230 13.38 6.32 -11.32
N ALA A 231 14.07 7.45 -11.47
CA ALA A 231 13.93 8.61 -10.61
C ALA A 231 12.52 9.21 -10.69
N LEU A 232 11.95 9.29 -11.89
CA LEU A 232 10.57 9.75 -12.09
C LEU A 232 9.56 8.82 -11.38
N ALA A 233 9.72 7.50 -11.53
CA ALA A 233 8.87 6.52 -10.85
C ALA A 233 8.98 6.63 -9.33
N ASP A 234 10.19 6.80 -8.80
CA ASP A 234 10.42 6.95 -7.36
C ASP A 234 9.81 8.23 -6.78
N ASP A 235 9.82 9.34 -7.53
CA ASP A 235 9.17 10.60 -7.13
C ASP A 235 7.63 10.50 -7.18
N VAL A 236 7.06 9.92 -8.24
CA VAL A 236 5.60 9.67 -8.30
C VAL A 236 5.15 8.82 -7.12
N MET A 237 5.86 7.72 -6.84
CA MET A 237 5.52 6.82 -5.74
C MET A 237 5.71 7.48 -4.37
N LEU A 238 6.69 8.39 -4.22
CA LEU A 238 6.86 9.17 -3.00
C LEU A 238 5.66 10.09 -2.77
N GLN A 239 5.26 10.85 -3.80
CA GLN A 239 4.13 11.76 -3.70
C GLN A 239 2.83 11.01 -3.39
N VAL A 240 2.58 9.88 -4.07
CA VAL A 240 1.42 9.00 -3.80
C VAL A 240 1.43 8.48 -2.37
N SER A 241 2.58 7.99 -1.88
CA SER A 241 2.73 7.52 -0.49
C SER A 241 2.38 8.60 0.53
N GLN A 242 2.84 9.84 0.31
CA GLN A 242 2.56 10.99 1.17
C GLN A 242 1.08 11.41 1.16
N ARG A 243 0.36 11.23 0.04
CA ARG A 243 -1.09 11.49 -0.05
C ARG A 243 -1.91 10.44 0.68
N LEU A 244 -1.47 9.18 0.63
CA LEU A 244 -2.19 8.07 1.26
C LEU A 244 -1.95 8.00 2.77
N ALA A 245 -0.74 8.28 3.23
CA ALA A 245 -0.35 8.06 4.62
C ALA A 245 -1.26 8.69 5.69
N PRO A 246 -1.75 9.94 5.56
CA PRO A 246 -2.66 10.53 6.56
C PRO A 246 -3.93 9.71 6.82
N ARG A 247 -4.40 8.96 5.81
CA ARG A 247 -5.61 8.14 5.89
C ARG A 247 -5.38 6.79 6.58
N TYR A 248 -4.16 6.27 6.52
CA TYR A 248 -3.84 4.91 6.95
C TYR A 248 -2.86 4.81 8.11
N ALA A 249 -2.08 5.87 8.40
CA ALA A 249 -1.13 5.91 9.50
C ALA A 249 -1.82 6.13 10.85
N VAL A 250 -1.47 5.31 11.85
CA VAL A 250 -2.07 5.34 13.19
C VAL A 250 -1.14 6.07 14.16
N LYS A 251 -1.67 7.07 14.86
CA LYS A 251 -0.91 7.86 15.86
C LYS A 251 -0.60 7.03 17.11
N PRO A 252 0.59 7.17 17.70
CA PRO A 252 0.88 6.64 19.01
C PRO A 252 0.13 7.46 20.08
N GLY A 253 -0.63 6.78 20.95
CA GLY A 253 -1.20 7.38 22.16
C GLY A 253 -2.35 8.38 21.98
N VAL A 254 -2.79 8.69 20.76
CA VAL A 254 -4.04 9.44 20.53
C VAL A 254 -5.19 8.45 20.46
N SER A 255 -5.59 7.96 21.63
CA SER A 255 -6.68 7.01 21.80
C SER A 255 -7.99 7.78 21.98
N THR A 256 -8.76 7.97 20.90
CA THR A 256 -10.21 7.88 21.09
C THR A 256 -10.53 6.41 21.11
N ASP A 257 -10.90 5.89 22.29
CA ASP A 257 -11.40 4.53 22.41
C ASP A 257 -12.64 4.41 21.52
N GLN A 258 -12.56 3.58 20.49
CA GLN A 258 -13.69 3.23 19.65
C GLN A 258 -14.14 1.82 20.01
N LEU A 259 -15.45 1.64 20.18
CA LEU A 259 -16.06 0.32 20.24
C LEU A 259 -16.43 -0.11 18.83
N LEU A 260 -15.72 -1.11 18.32
CA LEU A 260 -15.94 -1.74 17.03
C LEU A 260 -16.71 -3.05 17.24
N GLU A 261 -17.94 -3.10 16.73
CA GLU A 261 -18.69 -4.35 16.63
C GLU A 261 -18.47 -4.96 15.24
N VAL A 262 -18.11 -6.24 15.19
CA VAL A 262 -18.01 -7.01 13.96
C VAL A 262 -19.01 -8.15 13.99
N GLN A 263 -19.84 -8.23 12.95
CA GLN A 263 -20.85 -9.27 12.76
C GLN A 263 -20.38 -10.33 11.74
N GLY A 264 -20.99 -11.51 11.79
CA GLY A 264 -20.70 -12.60 10.84
C GLY A 264 -19.33 -13.26 11.07
N MET A 265 -18.90 -13.33 12.32
CA MET A 265 -17.58 -13.87 12.66
C MET A 265 -17.49 -15.39 12.48
N THR A 266 -16.40 -15.83 11.87
CA THR A 266 -15.96 -17.23 11.79
C THR A 266 -14.55 -17.35 12.39
N LEU A 267 -14.08 -18.58 12.60
CA LEU A 267 -12.75 -18.82 13.16
C LEU A 267 -11.63 -18.25 12.27
N GLU A 268 -11.78 -18.38 10.95
CA GLU A 268 -10.82 -17.85 9.98
C GLU A 268 -10.78 -16.32 10.02
N ARG A 269 -11.96 -15.69 10.06
CA ARG A 269 -12.09 -14.23 10.10
C ARG A 269 -11.58 -13.65 11.42
N TYR A 270 -11.59 -14.40 12.52
CA TYR A 270 -11.05 -13.96 13.81
C TYR A 270 -9.54 -13.67 13.73
N ALA A 271 -8.77 -14.60 13.14
CA ALA A 271 -7.33 -14.41 12.96
C ALA A 271 -7.02 -13.24 12.02
N GLN A 272 -7.84 -13.05 10.98
CA GLN A 272 -7.71 -11.94 10.05
C GLN A 272 -8.01 -10.59 10.72
N LEU A 273 -9.12 -10.49 11.45
CA LEU A 273 -9.50 -9.28 12.19
C LEU A 273 -8.46 -8.93 13.25
N SER A 274 -7.94 -9.91 13.99
CA SER A 274 -6.92 -9.68 15.00
C SER A 274 -5.66 -9.04 14.42
N ARG A 275 -5.21 -9.48 13.23
CA ARG A 275 -4.08 -8.86 12.51
C ARG A 275 -4.40 -7.45 12.01
N LEU A 276 -5.61 -7.22 11.52
CA LEU A 276 -6.05 -5.89 11.06
C LEU A 276 -6.13 -4.87 12.19
N LEU A 277 -6.51 -5.31 13.40
CA LEU A 277 -6.66 -4.44 14.57
C LEU A 277 -5.37 -4.30 15.39
N GLU A 278 -4.31 -5.06 15.10
CA GLU A 278 -3.02 -4.97 15.79
C GLU A 278 -2.45 -3.53 15.81
N PRO A 279 -2.42 -2.78 14.69
CA PRO A 279 -1.92 -1.40 14.68
C PRO A 279 -2.75 -0.44 15.55
N PHE A 280 -4.02 -0.80 15.79
CA PHE A 280 -4.98 -0.06 16.62
C PHE A 280 -4.98 -0.55 18.09
N GLY A 281 -4.18 -1.56 18.44
CA GLY A 281 -4.15 -2.13 19.79
C GLY A 281 -5.48 -2.75 20.21
N GLY A 282 -6.15 -3.46 19.29
CA GLY A 282 -7.48 -4.02 19.53
C GLY A 282 -7.54 -4.96 20.74
N GLN A 283 -8.40 -4.63 21.70
CA GLN A 283 -8.69 -5.44 22.88
C GLN A 283 -10.09 -6.03 22.78
N LEU A 284 -10.19 -7.35 22.94
CA LEU A 284 -11.46 -8.05 22.92
C LEU A 284 -12.31 -7.67 24.15
N VAL A 285 -13.50 -7.14 23.93
CA VAL A 285 -14.44 -6.74 25.01
C VAL A 285 -15.48 -7.83 25.24
N SER A 286 -16.11 -8.32 24.17
CA SER A 286 -17.14 -9.36 24.28
C SER A 286 -17.24 -10.21 23.01
N VAL A 287 -17.75 -11.43 23.19
CA VAL A 287 -18.08 -12.38 22.12
C VAL A 287 -19.48 -12.91 22.40
N ASP A 288 -20.39 -12.71 21.45
CA ASP A 288 -21.75 -13.25 21.48
C ASP A 288 -22.07 -13.91 20.14
N GLY A 289 -21.90 -15.24 20.08
CA GLY A 289 -22.09 -16.02 18.85
C GLY A 289 -21.19 -15.54 17.72
N ASN A 290 -21.79 -14.96 16.68
CA ASN A 290 -21.09 -14.42 15.51
C ASN A 290 -20.82 -12.89 15.61
N ARG A 291 -21.09 -12.28 16.76
CA ARG A 291 -20.84 -10.86 17.04
C ARG A 291 -19.68 -10.73 18.01
N ILE A 292 -18.72 -9.89 17.67
CA ILE A 292 -17.55 -9.63 18.51
C ILE A 292 -17.39 -8.12 18.66
N VAL A 293 -17.12 -7.68 19.88
CA VAL A 293 -16.84 -6.27 20.18
C VAL A 293 -15.38 -6.12 20.58
N TYR A 294 -14.69 -5.21 19.91
CA TYR A 294 -13.34 -4.79 20.23
C TYR A 294 -13.32 -3.33 20.69
N GLN A 295 -12.47 -3.04 21.67
CA GLN A 295 -12.00 -1.69 21.95
C GLN A 295 -10.73 -1.46 21.13
N VAL A 296 -10.71 -0.42 20.31
CA VAL A 296 -9.60 -0.10 19.41
C VAL A 296 -9.21 1.37 19.55
N ASN A 297 -7.93 1.68 19.32
CA ASN A 297 -7.39 3.03 19.39
C ASN A 297 -7.22 3.61 17.99
N GLY A 298 -7.94 4.67 17.64
CA GLY A 298 -7.78 5.38 16.37
C GLY A 298 -8.98 6.25 16.05
N SER A 299 -8.89 7.03 14.96
CA SER A 299 -10.07 7.76 14.49
C SER A 299 -11.05 6.81 13.77
N ALA A 300 -12.34 7.15 13.78
CA ALA A 300 -13.35 6.40 13.06
C ALA A 300 -13.06 6.30 11.55
N GLU A 301 -12.48 7.35 10.95
CA GLU A 301 -12.13 7.38 9.53
C GLU A 301 -10.94 6.46 9.20
N GLN A 302 -9.95 6.37 10.09
CA GLN A 302 -8.81 5.45 9.93
C GLN A 302 -9.27 3.99 10.03
N LEU A 303 -10.13 3.68 11.00
CA LEU A 303 -10.72 2.34 11.14
C LEU A 303 -11.56 1.97 9.92
N ARG A 304 -12.45 2.86 9.48
CA ARG A 304 -13.22 2.67 8.24
C ARG A 304 -12.31 2.38 7.06
N SER A 305 -11.26 3.17 6.89
CA SER A 305 -10.33 3.03 5.76
C SER A 305 -9.58 1.70 5.81
N GLN A 306 -9.12 1.26 6.99
CA GLN A 306 -8.39 0.00 7.15
C GLN A 306 -9.31 -1.23 7.01
N LEU A 307 -10.53 -1.18 7.53
CA LEU A 307 -11.52 -2.25 7.41
C LEU A 307 -12.05 -2.36 5.97
N ALA A 308 -12.18 -1.25 5.24
CA ALA A 308 -12.55 -1.26 3.82
C ALA A 308 -11.52 -2.01 2.95
N LEU A 309 -10.22 -1.89 3.23
CA LEU A 309 -9.18 -2.68 2.55
C LEU A 309 -9.37 -4.19 2.77
N ALA A 310 -9.95 -4.58 3.90
CA ALA A 310 -10.32 -5.97 4.19
C ALA A 310 -11.69 -6.37 3.62
N GLN A 311 -12.26 -5.57 2.70
CA GLN A 311 -13.58 -5.77 2.11
C GLN A 311 -14.72 -5.78 3.13
N MET A 312 -14.52 -5.16 4.30
CA MET A 312 -15.55 -5.03 5.31
C MET A 312 -16.38 -3.77 5.09
N HIS A 313 -17.69 -3.88 5.30
CA HIS A 313 -18.66 -2.83 5.06
C HIS A 313 -19.29 -2.37 6.38
N GLU A 314 -19.52 -1.07 6.51
CA GLU A 314 -20.20 -0.50 7.68
C GLU A 314 -21.70 -0.85 7.64
N VAL A 315 -22.23 -1.35 8.75
CA VAL A 315 -23.63 -1.75 8.88
C VAL A 315 -24.43 -0.59 9.51
N PRO A 316 -25.49 -0.08 8.84
CA PRO A 316 -26.33 0.98 9.41
C PRO A 316 -26.95 0.58 10.75
N ALA A 317 -27.07 1.55 11.65
CA ALA A 317 -27.56 1.33 13.02
C ALA A 317 -28.97 0.70 13.09
N ASP A 318 -29.80 0.87 12.05
CA ASP A 318 -31.22 0.51 12.02
C ASP A 318 -31.50 -1.00 11.80
N GLN A 319 -30.49 -1.84 11.53
CA GLN A 319 -30.71 -3.26 11.20
C GLN A 319 -30.50 -4.29 12.33
N ALA A 320 -30.27 -3.93 13.60
CA ALA A 320 -30.30 -4.96 14.67
C ALA A 320 -30.57 -4.46 16.10
N SER A 321 -31.35 -5.30 16.79
CA SER A 321 -31.87 -5.31 18.16
C SER A 321 -31.04 -4.69 19.29
N ALA A 322 -31.78 -4.11 20.24
CA ALA A 322 -31.30 -3.39 21.41
C ALA A 322 -30.63 -4.28 22.49
N THR A 323 -29.35 -4.03 22.75
CA THR A 323 -28.68 -4.21 24.07
C THR A 323 -27.44 -3.30 24.16
N PRO A 324 -26.96 -2.96 25.38
CA PRO A 324 -26.39 -1.64 25.67
C PRO A 324 -24.86 -1.68 25.82
N GLN A 325 -24.19 -1.43 24.73
CA GLN A 325 -23.01 -0.57 24.68
C GLN A 325 -23.03 -0.07 23.24
N ALA A 326 -23.35 1.21 23.03
CA ALA A 326 -23.49 1.74 21.69
C ALA A 326 -22.11 1.66 21.00
N ALA A 327 -21.86 0.56 20.30
CA ALA A 327 -20.72 0.43 19.42
C ALA A 327 -20.76 1.62 18.48
N GLN A 328 -19.69 2.41 18.48
CA GLN A 328 -19.62 3.63 17.67
C GLN A 328 -19.45 3.28 16.19
N LEU A 329 -18.92 2.08 15.92
CA LEU A 329 -18.67 1.54 14.60
C LEU A 329 -19.16 0.09 14.53
N ARG A 330 -19.87 -0.26 13.46
CA ARG A 330 -20.41 -1.61 13.22
C ARG A 330 -20.05 -2.08 11.82
N PHE A 331 -19.46 -3.25 11.70
CA PHE A 331 -18.99 -3.78 10.41
C PHE A 331 -19.38 -5.24 10.20
N SER A 332 -19.48 -5.63 8.94
CA SER A 332 -19.57 -7.02 8.51
C SER A 332 -18.64 -7.27 7.33
N TRP A 333 -18.23 -8.53 7.18
CA TRP A 333 -17.60 -9.03 5.97
C TRP A 333 -18.60 -9.16 4.83
#